data_AF-C0M0C7-F1
#
_entry.id   AF-C0M0C7-F1
#
_cell.length_a   1.000
_cell.length_b   1.000
_cell.length_c   1.000
_cell.angle_alpha   90.00
_cell.angle_beta   90.00
_cell.angle_gamma   90.00
#
_symmetry.space_group_name_H-M   'P 1'
#
loop_
_entity.id
_entity.type
_entity.pdbx_description
1 polymer ?
#
loop_
_entity_poly.entity_id
_entity_poly.type
_entity_poly.pdbx_seq_one_letter_code
_entity_poly.pdbx_strand_id
1 'polypeptide(L)'
;DDGRKYLVQQTWDHREYHHPFDGITLTEFDTRTLKLKPETARTLYRGTAVALVEGPHLYKINGYYYLFAAQGGTVFTRQEVVARSKTLDANSFETEPRDVFLTNVDTPDSYIQKQGHGALVSTPKGEWYYASLCARPWNRAGESAYDPRGWST
;
A
#
# COMPACT_ATOMS: atom_id res chain seq x y z
N ASP A 1 17.65 7.64 -8.88
CA ASP A 1 18.73 7.52 -9.89
C ASP A 1 19.06 8.84 -10.57
N ASP A 2 18.06 9.59 -11.05
CA ASP A 2 18.24 10.85 -11.79
C ASP A 2 18.33 12.10 -10.88
N GLY A 3 18.40 11.91 -9.56
CA GLY A 3 18.43 13.00 -8.58
C GLY A 3 17.09 13.67 -8.30
N ARG A 4 16.03 13.42 -9.09
CA ARG A 4 14.69 13.99 -8.84
C ARG A 4 14.09 13.40 -7.56
N LYS A 5 13.16 14.14 -6.97
CA LYS A 5 12.46 13.78 -5.73
C LYS A 5 10.97 13.88 -5.97
N TYR A 6 10.22 12.96 -5.40
CA TYR A 6 8.79 12.84 -5.63
C TYR A 6 8.10 12.55 -4.31
N LEU A 7 6.92 13.15 -4.12
CA LEU A 7 5.97 12.75 -3.10
C LEU A 7 4.95 11.81 -3.75
N VAL A 8 4.69 10.68 -3.10
CA VAL A 8 3.57 9.80 -3.42
C VAL A 8 2.56 9.84 -2.27
N GLN A 9 1.29 9.95 -2.60
CA GLN A 9 0.23 10.05 -1.60
C GLN A 9 -1.09 9.49 -2.12
N GLN A 10 -1.94 9.04 -1.20
CA GLN A 10 -3.34 8.73 -1.51
C GLN A 10 -4.09 10.01 -1.88
N THR A 11 -4.96 9.93 -2.89
CA THR A 11 -5.79 11.05 -3.34
C THR A 11 -7.22 10.88 -2.84
N TRP A 12 -7.69 11.83 -2.04
CA TRP A 12 -9.01 11.79 -1.44
C TRP A 12 -10.08 12.38 -2.35
N ASP A 13 -11.14 11.61 -2.60
CA ASP A 13 -12.33 12.06 -3.32
C ASP A 13 -13.52 12.22 -2.35
N HIS A 14 -13.98 13.45 -2.20
CA HIS A 14 -15.08 13.80 -1.30
C HIS A 14 -16.44 13.80 -2.01
N ARG A 15 -16.47 13.60 -3.33
CA ARG A 15 -17.71 13.65 -4.11
C ARG A 15 -18.61 12.48 -3.72
N GLU A 16 -19.91 12.75 -3.69
CA GLU A 16 -20.90 11.70 -3.50
C GLU A 16 -20.80 10.64 -4.60
N TYR A 17 -21.13 9.39 -4.26
CA TYR A 17 -21.15 8.24 -5.16
C TYR A 17 -19.77 7.87 -5.78
N HIS A 18 -18.68 8.40 -5.23
CA HIS A 18 -17.32 7.99 -5.56
C HIS A 18 -16.67 7.30 -4.36
N HIS A 19 -15.75 6.36 -4.63
CA HIS A 19 -14.97 5.76 -3.56
C HIS A 19 -13.91 6.77 -3.07
N PRO A 20 -13.77 7.06 -1.76
CA PRO A 20 -12.91 8.15 -1.30
C PRO A 20 -11.43 7.98 -1.59
N PHE A 21 -10.97 6.75 -1.84
CA PHE A 21 -9.58 6.44 -2.15
C PHE A 21 -9.37 6.40 -3.67
N ASP A 22 -9.16 7.56 -4.29
CA ASP A 22 -9.03 7.74 -5.75
C ASP A 22 -7.59 7.54 -6.26
N GLY A 23 -6.91 6.53 -5.73
CA GLY A 23 -5.59 6.11 -6.17
C GLY A 23 -4.41 6.85 -5.53
N ILE A 24 -3.22 6.53 -6.05
CA ILE A 24 -1.93 7.03 -5.60
C ILE A 24 -1.40 8.03 -6.62
N THR A 25 -1.26 9.28 -6.18
CA THR A 25 -0.74 10.38 -6.98
C THR A 25 0.72 10.62 -6.67
N LEU A 26 1.51 10.80 -7.72
CA LEU A 26 2.89 11.25 -7.65
C LEU A 26 3.00 12.70 -8.10
N THR A 27 3.72 13.50 -7.32
CA THR A 27 4.05 14.89 -7.64
C THR A 27 5.54 15.12 -7.40
N GLU A 28 6.23 15.77 -8.33
CA GLU A 28 7.63 16.13 -8.14
C GLU A 28 7.77 17.16 -7.01
N PHE A 29 8.82 17.00 -6.21
CA PHE A 29 9.20 17.91 -5.14
C PHE A 29 10.52 18.60 -5.49
N ASP A 30 10.50 19.94 -5.52
CA ASP A 30 11.69 20.76 -5.69
C ASP A 30 12.38 20.95 -4.35
N THR A 31 13.57 20.34 -4.19
CA THR A 31 14.36 20.42 -2.96
C THR A 31 15.02 21.78 -2.73
N ARG A 32 15.08 22.66 -3.74
CA ARG A 32 15.64 24.01 -3.59
C ARG A 32 14.60 24.96 -3.03
N THR A 33 13.36 24.84 -3.50
CA THR A 33 12.25 25.70 -3.07
C THR A 33 11.41 25.09 -1.95
N LEU A 34 11.59 23.80 -1.67
CA LEU A 34 10.81 22.99 -0.73
C LEU A 34 9.31 22.98 -1.07
N LYS A 35 8.99 22.98 -2.36
CA LYS A 35 7.62 22.99 -2.88
C LYS A 35 7.37 21.82 -3.80
N LEU A 36 6.14 21.34 -3.81
CA LEU A 36 5.65 20.47 -4.87
C LEU A 36 5.50 21.27 -6.17
N LYS A 37 5.66 20.58 -7.30
CA LYS A 37 5.42 21.06 -8.66
C LYS A 37 4.07 20.53 -9.17
N PRO A 38 2.94 21.23 -8.93
CA PRO A 38 1.60 20.68 -9.16
C PRO A 38 1.35 20.29 -10.62
N GLU A 39 1.99 20.95 -11.56
CA GLU A 39 1.94 20.66 -13.00
C GLU A 39 2.47 19.26 -13.36
N THR A 40 3.22 18.63 -12.45
CA THR A 40 3.72 17.26 -12.62
C THR A 40 2.82 16.20 -12.00
N ALA A 41 1.76 16.60 -11.27
CA ALA A 41 0.90 15.69 -10.54
C ALA A 41 0.18 14.73 -11.49
N ARG A 42 0.23 13.44 -11.18
CA ARG A 42 -0.47 12.39 -11.95
C ARG A 42 -0.70 11.14 -11.11
N THR A 43 -1.85 10.49 -11.31
CA THR A 43 -2.17 9.20 -10.68
C THR A 43 -1.35 8.09 -11.32
N LEU A 44 -0.52 7.41 -10.53
CA LEU A 44 0.29 6.28 -11.00
C LEU A 44 -0.51 4.98 -11.02
N TYR A 45 -1.35 4.78 -10.01
CA TYR A 45 -1.99 3.52 -9.70
C TYR A 45 -3.31 3.73 -8.97
N ARG A 46 -4.33 2.94 -9.29
CA ARG A 46 -5.69 3.07 -8.73
C ARG A 46 -6.06 1.99 -7.73
N GLY A 47 -5.14 1.08 -7.41
CA GLY A 47 -5.46 -0.08 -6.58
C GLY A 47 -6.12 -1.20 -7.38
N THR A 48 -6.57 -2.21 -6.66
CA THR A 48 -7.37 -3.33 -7.19
C THR A 48 -8.86 -3.13 -6.86
N ALA A 49 -9.70 -4.11 -7.20
CA ALA A 49 -11.11 -4.13 -6.82
C ALA A 49 -11.34 -4.16 -5.28
N VAL A 50 -10.31 -4.47 -4.48
CA VAL A 50 -10.37 -4.41 -3.01
C VAL A 50 -10.51 -2.97 -2.48
N ALA A 51 -10.14 -1.97 -3.28
CA ALA A 51 -10.25 -0.55 -2.98
C ALA A 51 -9.47 -0.12 -1.70
N LEU A 52 -9.76 1.07 -1.17
CA LEU A 52 -9.07 1.64 0.00
C LEU A 52 -7.54 1.71 -0.14
N VAL A 53 -7.05 1.98 -1.37
CA VAL A 53 -5.61 2.00 -1.68
C VAL A 53 -4.90 3.18 -1.01
N GLU A 54 -3.89 2.90 -0.20
CA GLU A 54 -3.22 3.88 0.66
C GLU A 54 -1.78 3.49 1.00
N GLY A 55 -1.13 4.23 1.91
CA GLY A 55 0.22 3.94 2.41
C GLY A 55 1.28 3.72 1.31
N PRO A 56 1.36 4.58 0.27
CA PRO A 56 2.22 4.30 -0.88
C PRO A 56 3.71 4.46 -0.57
N HIS A 57 4.50 3.46 -0.96
CA HIS A 57 5.96 3.50 -0.93
C HIS A 57 6.54 3.11 -2.29
N LEU A 58 7.40 3.97 -2.84
CA LEU A 58 8.01 3.78 -4.15
C LEU A 58 9.47 3.37 -4.03
N TYR A 59 9.84 2.27 -4.67
CA TYR A 59 11.20 1.75 -4.72
C TYR A 59 11.65 1.58 -6.15
N LYS A 60 12.93 1.81 -6.45
CA LYS A 60 13.50 1.48 -7.76
C LYS A 60 14.45 0.30 -7.63
N ILE A 61 14.09 -0.82 -8.25
CA ILE A 61 14.77 -2.11 -8.10
C ILE A 61 14.89 -2.75 -9.48
N ASN A 62 16.09 -3.15 -9.89
CA ASN A 62 16.35 -3.89 -11.13
C ASN A 62 15.70 -3.29 -12.39
N GLY A 63 15.74 -1.96 -12.52
CA GLY A 63 15.20 -1.24 -13.70
C GLY A 63 13.68 -1.01 -13.68
N TYR A 64 12.99 -1.39 -12.61
CA TYR A 64 11.57 -1.12 -12.41
C TYR A 64 11.35 -0.20 -11.21
N TYR A 65 10.28 0.58 -11.26
CA TYR A 65 9.66 1.18 -10.09
C TYR A 65 8.67 0.18 -9.51
N TYR A 66 8.79 -0.14 -8.23
CA TYR A 66 7.83 -0.91 -7.46
C TYR A 66 7.08 0.03 -6.54
N LEU A 67 5.75 -0.01 -6.60
CA LEU A 67 4.85 0.68 -5.70
C LEU A 67 4.25 -0.35 -4.75
N PHE A 68 4.63 -0.25 -3.48
CA PHE A 68 3.95 -0.93 -2.39
C PHE A 68 2.82 -0.02 -1.93
N ALA A 69 1.62 -0.56 -1.79
CA ALA A 69 0.47 0.16 -1.28
C ALA A 69 -0.41 -0.79 -0.48
N ALA A 70 -0.97 -0.30 0.60
CA ALA A 70 -1.93 -1.05 1.36
C ALA A 70 -3.34 -0.87 0.77
N GLN A 71 -4.23 -1.82 1.01
CA GLN A 71 -5.61 -1.78 0.57
C GLN A 71 -6.56 -2.50 1.55
N GLY A 72 -7.86 -2.39 1.33
CA GLY A 72 -8.89 -3.07 2.15
C GLY A 72 -9.12 -2.48 3.54
N GLY A 73 -8.48 -1.35 3.87
CA GLY A 73 -8.63 -0.64 5.15
C GLY A 73 -7.90 -1.32 6.32
N THR A 74 -7.62 -0.58 7.40
CA THR A 74 -6.86 -1.07 8.58
C THR A 74 -7.67 -1.99 9.51
N VAL A 75 -8.43 -2.89 8.91
CA VAL A 75 -9.34 -3.84 9.55
C VAL A 75 -8.96 -5.27 9.16
N PHE A 76 -9.81 -6.26 9.44
CA PHE A 76 -9.52 -7.66 9.11
C PHE A 76 -9.44 -7.95 7.61
N THR A 77 -9.93 -7.04 6.77
CA THR A 77 -9.76 -7.05 5.32
C THR A 77 -8.45 -6.43 4.83
N ARG A 78 -7.52 -6.06 5.72
CA ARG A 78 -6.23 -5.45 5.36
C ARG A 78 -5.43 -6.33 4.42
N GLN A 79 -4.86 -5.69 3.41
CA GLN A 79 -3.92 -6.30 2.48
C GLN A 79 -2.81 -5.32 2.15
N GLU A 80 -1.67 -5.85 1.73
CA GLU A 80 -0.64 -5.13 1.00
C GLU A 80 -0.62 -5.62 -0.45
N VAL A 81 -0.51 -4.70 -1.41
CA VAL A 81 -0.30 -5.01 -2.83
C VAL A 81 0.99 -4.39 -3.33
N VAL A 82 1.61 -5.08 -4.28
CA VAL A 82 2.74 -4.57 -5.02
C VAL A 82 2.36 -4.42 -6.48
N ALA A 83 2.63 -3.25 -7.04
CA ALA A 83 2.55 -2.99 -8.46
C ALA A 83 3.90 -2.53 -8.98
N ARG A 84 4.17 -2.66 -10.28
CA ARG A 84 5.42 -2.18 -10.88
C ARG A 84 5.22 -1.49 -12.22
N SER A 85 6.18 -0.65 -12.60
CA SER A 85 6.27 -0.06 -13.94
C SER A 85 7.71 0.22 -14.33
N LYS A 86 7.99 0.35 -15.62
CA LYS A 86 9.27 0.86 -16.13
C LYS A 86 9.36 2.39 -16.08
N THR A 87 8.22 3.08 -16.05
CA THR A 87 8.15 4.54 -16.04
C THR A 87 7.34 5.03 -14.83
N LEU A 88 7.27 6.35 -14.65
CA LEU A 88 6.40 7.00 -13.67
C LEU A 88 5.26 7.72 -14.38
N ASP A 89 4.79 7.18 -15.49
CA ASP A 89 3.70 7.77 -16.28
C ASP A 89 2.35 7.47 -15.62
N ALA A 90 1.33 8.25 -15.98
CA ALA A 90 -0.01 8.07 -15.44
C ALA A 90 -0.54 6.65 -15.73
N ASN A 91 -1.10 6.00 -14.71
CA ASN A 91 -1.69 4.66 -14.79
C ASN A 91 -0.76 3.57 -15.38
N SER A 92 0.55 3.73 -15.24
CA SER A 92 1.54 2.84 -15.87
C SER A 92 1.89 1.60 -15.04
N PHE A 93 1.36 1.48 -13.82
CA PHE A 93 1.69 0.41 -12.88
C PHE A 93 0.79 -0.81 -13.08
N GLU A 94 1.40 -1.97 -13.31
CA GLU A 94 0.75 -3.28 -13.34
C GLU A 94 0.82 -3.92 -11.94
N THR A 95 -0.33 -4.37 -11.40
CA THR A 95 -0.38 -5.13 -10.14
C THR A 95 0.34 -6.48 -10.31
N GLU A 96 0.93 -7.00 -9.24
CA GLU A 96 1.54 -8.32 -9.27
C GLU A 96 0.54 -9.43 -9.70
N PRO A 97 1.00 -10.52 -10.35
CA PRO A 97 0.13 -11.54 -10.92
C PRO A 97 -0.72 -12.35 -9.92
N ARG A 98 -0.43 -12.25 -8.63
CA ARG A 98 -1.13 -12.99 -7.56
C ARG A 98 -2.04 -12.10 -6.71
N ASP A 99 -2.33 -10.89 -7.19
CA ASP A 99 -3.24 -9.88 -6.64
C ASP A 99 -2.93 -9.35 -5.22
N VAL A 100 -2.20 -10.08 -4.37
CA VAL A 100 -1.86 -9.69 -3.01
C VAL A 100 -0.45 -10.14 -2.59
N PHE A 101 0.29 -9.23 -1.97
CA PHE A 101 1.64 -9.48 -1.45
C PHE A 101 1.59 -10.04 -0.03
N LEU A 102 0.73 -9.48 0.81
CA LEU A 102 0.59 -9.85 2.21
C LEU A 102 -0.86 -9.63 2.68
N THR A 103 -1.45 -10.64 3.33
CA THR A 103 -2.75 -10.50 3.99
C THR A 103 -2.98 -11.62 5.01
N ASN A 104 -3.94 -11.41 5.91
CA ASN A 104 -4.50 -12.46 6.77
C ASN A 104 -6.00 -12.69 6.53
N VAL A 105 -6.54 -12.22 5.41
CA VAL A 105 -7.98 -12.30 5.12
C VAL A 105 -8.50 -13.74 5.12
N ASP A 106 -7.73 -14.66 4.55
CA ASP A 106 -8.03 -16.08 4.38
C ASP A 106 -7.43 -16.97 5.47
N THR A 107 -6.76 -16.38 6.48
CA THR A 107 -6.14 -17.09 7.61
C THR A 107 -6.68 -16.60 8.95
N PRO A 108 -7.99 -16.77 9.23
CA PRO A 108 -8.64 -16.26 10.44
C PRO A 108 -8.05 -16.84 11.74
N ASP A 109 -7.54 -18.07 11.71
CA ASP A 109 -6.92 -18.72 12.87
C ASP A 109 -5.49 -18.24 13.16
N SER A 110 -4.91 -17.38 12.29
CA SER A 110 -3.60 -16.79 12.53
C SER A 110 -3.63 -15.88 13.75
N TYR A 111 -2.67 -16.08 14.67
CA TYR A 111 -2.46 -15.23 15.84
C TYR A 111 -2.12 -13.77 15.47
N ILE A 112 -1.65 -13.55 14.24
CA ILE A 112 -1.39 -12.22 13.68
C ILE A 112 -2.44 -11.93 12.61
N GLN A 113 -3.13 -10.81 12.76
CA GLN A 113 -4.18 -10.33 11.86
C GLN A 113 -3.88 -8.91 11.37
N LYS A 114 -4.68 -8.46 10.39
CA LYS A 114 -4.65 -7.10 9.85
C LYS A 114 -3.28 -6.70 9.27
N GLN A 115 -2.45 -7.63 8.82
CA GLN A 115 -1.13 -7.30 8.28
C GLN A 115 -1.23 -6.47 6.99
N GLY A 116 -0.42 -5.41 6.91
CA GLY A 116 -0.26 -4.52 5.76
C GLY A 116 0.41 -3.21 6.19
N HIS A 117 0.30 -2.15 5.38
CA HIS A 117 0.85 -0.82 5.70
C HIS A 117 2.33 -0.88 6.11
N GLY A 118 3.15 -1.39 5.21
CA GLY A 118 4.53 -1.66 5.52
C GLY A 118 5.52 -0.95 4.61
N ALA A 119 6.79 -1.18 4.92
CA ALA A 119 7.90 -0.67 4.14
C ALA A 119 8.93 -1.76 3.91
N LEU A 120 9.38 -1.86 2.66
CA LEU A 120 10.45 -2.73 2.22
C LEU A 120 11.81 -2.12 2.59
N VAL A 121 12.73 -2.96 3.07
CA VAL A 121 14.13 -2.62 3.33
C VAL A 121 15.04 -3.73 2.82
N SER A 122 16.20 -3.35 2.28
CA SER A 122 17.30 -4.27 2.01
C SER A 122 18.42 -4.08 3.03
N THR A 123 19.04 -5.18 3.46
CA THR A 123 20.21 -5.13 4.34
C THR A 123 21.48 -4.94 3.51
N PRO A 124 22.59 -4.47 4.12
CA PRO A 124 23.88 -4.41 3.45
C PRO A 124 24.39 -5.76 2.95
N LYS A 125 23.86 -6.88 3.47
CA LYS A 125 24.18 -8.25 3.02
C LYS A 125 23.31 -8.72 1.85
N GLY A 126 22.38 -7.90 1.37
CA GLY A 126 21.50 -8.20 0.24
C GLY A 126 20.23 -8.97 0.60
N GLU A 127 19.90 -9.08 1.88
CA GLU A 127 18.63 -9.67 2.32
C GLU A 127 17.50 -8.64 2.23
N TRP A 128 16.27 -9.10 2.06
CA TRP A 128 15.09 -8.23 2.02
C TRP A 128 14.19 -8.52 3.22
N TYR A 129 13.72 -7.46 3.87
CA TYR A 129 12.76 -7.53 4.95
C TYR A 129 11.61 -6.56 4.67
N TYR A 130 10.43 -6.90 5.17
CA TYR A 130 9.25 -6.07 5.05
C TYR A 130 8.67 -5.87 6.45
N ALA A 131 8.69 -4.63 6.93
CA ALA A 131 8.05 -4.27 8.19
C ALA A 131 6.59 -3.94 7.92
N SER A 132 5.64 -4.50 8.66
CA SER A 132 4.20 -4.22 8.50
C SER A 132 3.55 -4.02 9.86
N LEU A 133 2.44 -3.27 9.90
CA LEU A 133 1.59 -3.28 11.09
C LEU A 133 0.93 -4.66 11.24
N CYS A 134 0.48 -4.96 12.45
CA CYS A 134 -0.40 -6.10 12.69
C CYS A 134 -1.20 -5.91 13.99
N ALA A 135 -2.26 -6.70 14.12
CA ALA A 135 -3.02 -6.85 15.35
C ALA A 135 -2.94 -8.29 15.86
N ARG A 136 -3.08 -8.45 17.18
CA ARG A 136 -3.16 -9.74 17.86
C ARG A 136 -4.50 -9.82 18.59
N PRO A 137 -5.56 -10.34 17.96
CA PRO A 137 -6.90 -10.31 18.53
C PRO A 137 -7.02 -11.20 19.76
N TRP A 138 -7.81 -10.76 20.74
CA TRP A 138 -8.26 -11.59 21.85
C TRP A 138 -9.55 -12.30 21.44
N ASN A 139 -9.58 -13.63 21.58
CA ASN A 139 -10.79 -14.47 21.58
C ASN A 139 -11.02 -15.17 22.94
N ARG A 140 -12.28 -15.34 23.35
CA ARG A 140 -12.68 -16.21 24.47
C ARG A 140 -12.96 -17.62 23.97
N ALA A 141 -12.95 -18.59 24.88
CA ALA A 141 -13.32 -19.96 24.55
C ALA A 141 -14.75 -20.02 23.96
N GLY A 142 -14.90 -20.66 22.80
CA GLY A 142 -16.18 -20.81 22.09
C GLY A 142 -16.55 -19.65 21.15
N GLU A 143 -15.75 -18.58 21.07
CA GLU A 143 -15.96 -17.51 20.10
C GLU A 143 -15.50 -17.92 18.68
N SER A 144 -16.16 -17.35 17.67
CA SER A 144 -15.83 -17.57 16.26
C SER A 144 -14.50 -16.93 15.90
N ALA A 145 -13.63 -17.65 15.18
CA ALA A 145 -12.43 -17.05 14.59
C ALA A 145 -12.74 -16.25 13.31
N TYR A 146 -13.95 -16.35 12.75
CA TYR A 146 -14.32 -15.81 11.45
C TYR A 146 -15.10 -14.49 11.54
N ASP A 147 -16.04 -14.39 12.47
CA ASP A 147 -16.85 -13.18 12.69
C ASP A 147 -17.61 -13.25 14.05
N PRO A 148 -17.40 -12.28 14.98
CA PRO A 148 -16.31 -11.30 14.96
C PRO A 148 -14.96 -12.01 15.13
N ARG A 149 -13.93 -11.61 14.38
CA ARG A 149 -12.56 -12.22 14.42
C ARG A 149 -11.76 -11.92 15.71
N GLY A 150 -12.45 -11.60 16.79
CA GLY A 150 -11.88 -11.15 18.05
C GLY A 150 -11.67 -9.64 18.13
N TRP A 151 -11.08 -9.23 19.25
CA TRP A 151 -10.98 -7.83 19.64
C TRP A 151 -9.53 -7.39 19.72
N SER A 152 -9.21 -6.24 19.12
CA SER A 152 -7.87 -5.65 19.14
C SER A 152 -8.00 -4.14 19.16
N THR A 153 -7.22 -3.47 20.01
CA THR A 153 -6.97 -2.03 19.92
C THR A 153 -6.14 -1.68 18.70
#